data_AF-A0A6I1VX13-F1
#
_entry.id   AF-A0A6I1VX13-F1
#
_cell.length_a   1.000
_cell.length_b   1.000
_cell.length_c   1.000
_cell.angle_alpha   90.00
_cell.angle_beta   90.00
_cell.angle_gamma   90.00
#
_symmetry.space_group_name_H-M   'P 1'
#
loop_
_entity.id
_entity.type
_entity.pdbx_description
1 polymer ?
#
loop_
_entity_poly.entity_id
_entity_poly.type
_entity_poly.pdbx_seq_one_letter_code
_entity_poly.pdbx_strand_id
1 'polypeptide(L)'
;TYTGLFTPIRELFSGVPKSRSRGYGPGRFSFNVKGGRCEACQGDGLIKVEMHFLPDIYVPCDVCKSKRYNRETHEIKYKGKSIHEVLEMT
;
A
#
# COMPACT_ATOMS: atom_id res chain seq x y z
N THR A 1 11.55 -3.61 -5.90
CA THR A 1 11.43 -2.24 -6.46
C THR A 1 12.70 -1.90 -7.20
N TYR A 2 12.72 -2.16 -8.51
CA TYR A 2 13.93 -2.26 -9.34
C TYR A 2 14.71 -0.93 -9.50
N THR A 3 14.18 0.20 -9.03
CA THR A 3 14.78 1.54 -9.20
C THR A 3 15.07 2.30 -7.91
N GLY A 4 14.81 1.71 -6.72
CA GLY A 4 15.06 2.38 -5.43
C GLY A 4 14.16 3.60 -5.11
N LEU A 5 13.40 4.11 -6.08
CA LEU A 5 12.54 5.30 -5.98
C LEU A 5 11.41 5.19 -4.95
N PHE A 6 11.06 3.97 -4.52
CA PHE A 6 10.01 3.78 -3.52
C PHE A 6 10.42 4.28 -2.13
N THR A 7 11.70 4.24 -1.77
CA THR A 7 12.18 4.73 -0.48
C THR A 7 11.96 6.24 -0.30
N PRO A 8 12.43 7.12 -1.21
CA PRO A 8 12.20 8.55 -1.08
C PRO A 8 10.71 8.92 -1.16
N ILE A 9 9.88 8.16 -1.88
CA ILE A 9 8.41 8.36 -1.87
C ILE A 9 7.85 8.11 -0.47
N ARG A 10 8.24 7.02 0.21
CA ARG A 10 7.76 6.75 1.58
C ARG A 10 8.19 7.82 2.58
N GLU A 11 9.41 8.31 2.44
CA GLU A 11 9.93 9.41 3.27
C GLU A 11 9.14 10.70 3.05
N LEU A 12 8.87 11.05 1.78
CA LEU A 12 8.04 12.19 1.41
C LEU A 12 6.65 12.14 2.05
N PHE A 13 6.00 10.98 1.99
CA PHE A 13 4.68 10.79 2.61
C PHE A 13 4.73 10.86 4.14
N SER A 14 5.79 10.34 4.76
CA SER A 14 6.00 10.50 6.21
C SER A 14 6.17 11.96 6.64
N GLY A 15 6.70 12.80 5.74
CA GLY A 15 6.88 14.22 5.94
C GLY A 15 5.60 15.05 5.84
N VAL A 16 4.46 14.51 5.40
CA VAL A 16 3.19 15.25 5.29
C VAL A 16 2.70 15.66 6.69
N PRO A 17 2.21 16.90 6.91
CA PRO A 17 1.74 17.35 8.23
C PRO A 17 0.73 16.40 8.89
N LYS A 18 -0.24 15.89 8.11
CA LYS A 18 -1.22 14.90 8.56
C LYS A 18 -0.57 13.58 8.98
N SER A 19 0.48 13.14 8.27
CA SER A 19 1.26 11.94 8.62
C SER A 19 1.99 12.14 9.95
N ARG A 20 2.68 13.28 10.13
CA ARG A 20 3.40 13.61 11.36
C ARG A 20 2.47 13.72 12.56
N SER A 21 1.30 14.36 12.40
CA SER A 21 0.31 14.49 13.47
C SER A 21 -0.21 13.13 13.99
N ARG A 22 -0.18 12.09 13.15
CA ARG A 22 -0.59 10.72 13.49
C ARG A 22 0.60 9.82 13.86
N GLY A 23 1.82 10.36 13.92
CA GLY A 23 3.03 9.59 14.21
C GLY A 23 3.42 8.58 13.13
N TYR A 24 2.97 8.77 11.88
CA TYR A 24 3.25 7.83 10.79
C TYR A 24 4.65 8.06 10.20
N GLY A 25 5.51 7.07 10.39
CA GLY A 25 6.84 7.01 9.76
C GLY A 25 6.83 6.37 8.36
N PRO A 26 7.99 6.30 7.68
CA PRO A 26 8.13 5.72 6.34
C PRO A 26 7.67 4.25 6.25
N GLY A 27 7.73 3.51 7.36
CA GLY A 27 7.24 2.13 7.44
C GLY A 27 5.75 2.00 7.18
N ARG A 28 4.93 2.97 7.60
CA ARG A 28 3.48 2.99 7.33
C ARG A 28 3.18 2.96 5.83
N PHE A 29 4.03 3.60 5.03
CA PHE A 29 3.87 3.73 3.59
C PHE A 29 4.49 2.58 2.78
N SER A 30 4.98 1.53 3.46
CA SER A 30 5.47 0.32 2.81
C SER A 30 4.40 -0.77 2.84
N PHE A 31 4.08 -1.34 1.68
CA PHE A 31 3.17 -2.49 1.59
C PHE A 31 3.85 -3.81 2.05
N ASN A 32 5.18 -3.85 2.13
CA ASN A 32 5.94 -5.04 2.53
C ASN A 32 6.00 -5.25 4.06
N VAL A 33 5.57 -4.28 4.86
CA VAL A 33 5.66 -4.34 6.33
C VAL A 33 4.30 -4.07 6.97
N LYS A 34 4.07 -4.69 8.13
CA LYS A 34 2.86 -4.47 8.92
C LYS A 34 2.77 -3.01 9.35
N GLY A 35 1.55 -2.49 9.39
CA GLY A 35 1.25 -1.12 9.82
C GLY A 35 0.26 -0.45 8.89
N GLY A 36 0.68 -0.04 7.69
CA GLY A 36 -0.18 0.67 6.74
C GLY A 36 -0.67 -0.15 5.56
N ARG A 37 -0.12 -1.36 5.35
CA ARG A 37 -0.60 -2.28 4.33
C ARG A 37 -2.00 -2.81 4.64
N CYS A 38 -2.67 -3.32 3.61
CA CYS A 38 -3.87 -4.11 3.81
C CYS A 38 -3.48 -5.48 4.37
N GLU A 39 -3.93 -5.81 5.59
CA GLU A 39 -3.59 -7.10 6.21
C GLU A 39 -4.33 -8.27 5.56
N ALA A 40 -5.51 -8.05 4.95
CA ALA A 40 -6.26 -9.11 4.28
C ALA A 40 -5.50 -9.74 3.11
N CYS A 41 -4.78 -8.92 2.32
CA CYS A 41 -3.93 -9.39 1.23
C CYS A 41 -2.43 -9.23 1.53
N GLN A 42 -2.06 -8.96 2.79
CA GLN A 42 -0.69 -8.72 3.23
C GLN A 42 0.13 -7.71 2.39
N GLY A 43 -0.55 -6.75 1.74
CA GLY A 43 0.08 -5.77 0.86
C GLY A 43 0.20 -6.14 -0.63
N ASP A 44 -0.20 -7.35 -1.03
CA ASP A 44 -0.10 -7.78 -2.45
C ASP A 44 -1.16 -7.13 -3.33
N GLY A 45 -2.34 -6.86 -2.76
CA GLY A 45 -3.52 -6.36 -3.47
C GLY A 45 -4.32 -7.48 -4.15
N LEU A 46 -3.77 -8.69 -4.16
CA LEU A 46 -4.40 -9.90 -4.68
C LEU A 46 -4.48 -10.94 -3.55
N ILE A 47 -5.45 -11.83 -3.62
CA ILE A 47 -5.58 -13.00 -2.76
C ILE A 47 -5.31 -14.23 -3.61
N LYS A 48 -4.39 -15.08 -3.15
CA LYS A 48 -4.14 -16.38 -3.75
C LYS A 48 -5.22 -17.35 -3.27
N VAL A 49 -5.99 -17.91 -4.19
CA VAL A 49 -7.00 -18.94 -3.89
C VAL A 49 -6.45 -20.27 -4.37
N GLU A 50 -6.15 -21.15 -3.41
CA GLU A 50 -5.66 -22.49 -3.70
C GLU A 50 -6.84 -23.40 -4.03
N MET A 51 -6.75 -24.09 -5.15
CA MET A 51 -7.78 -25.02 -5.62
C MET A 51 -7.18 -26.41 -5.76
N HIS A 52 -7.91 -27.43 -5.31
CA HIS A 52 -7.40 -28.80 -5.23
C HIS A 52 -6.99 -29.42 -6.59
N PHE A 53 -7.51 -28.90 -7.70
CA PHE A 53 -7.35 -29.50 -9.03
C PHE A 53 -7.01 -28.51 -10.16
N LEU A 54 -6.96 -27.22 -9.85
CA LEU A 54 -6.65 -26.17 -10.81
C LEU A 54 -5.42 -25.39 -10.35
N PRO A 55 -4.68 -24.76 -11.28
CA PRO A 55 -3.64 -23.82 -10.90
C PRO A 55 -4.18 -22.75 -9.96
N ASP A 56 -3.34 -22.32 -9.02
CA ASP A 56 -3.67 -21.23 -8.12
C ASP A 56 -4.08 -19.98 -8.89
N ILE A 57 -5.21 -19.40 -8.53
CA ILE A 57 -5.69 -18.17 -9.13
C ILE A 57 -5.47 -16.99 -8.18
N TYR A 58 -5.24 -15.82 -8.77
CA TYR A 58 -5.11 -14.57 -8.03
C TYR A 58 -6.35 -13.72 -8.27
N VAL A 59 -7.09 -13.46 -7.20
CA VAL A 59 -8.29 -12.61 -7.25
C VAL A 59 -8.00 -11.24 -6.63
N PRO A 60 -8.59 -10.14 -7.12
CA PRO A 60 -8.52 -8.85 -6.47
C PRO A 60 -8.92 -8.94 -4.99
N CYS A 61 -8.19 -8.24 -4.12
CA CYS A 61 -8.54 -8.18 -2.71
C CYS A 61 -9.80 -7.33 -2.52
N ASP A 62 -10.88 -7.91 -1.99
CA ASP A 62 -12.16 -7.22 -1.77
C ASP A 62 -12.07 -6.08 -0.74
N VAL A 63 -11.14 -6.19 0.22
CA VAL A 63 -10.99 -5.22 1.31
C VAL A 63 -10.32 -3.93 0.83
N CYS A 64 -9.21 -4.04 0.09
CA CYS A 64 -8.48 -2.87 -0.40
C CYS A 64 -8.77 -2.53 -1.86
N LYS A 65 -9.52 -3.35 -2.59
CA LYS A 65 -9.78 -3.22 -4.03
C LYS A 65 -8.47 -3.07 -4.83
N SER A 66 -7.53 -3.97 -4.56
CA SER A 66 -6.18 -3.99 -5.13
C SER A 66 -5.27 -2.81 -4.78
N LYS A 67 -5.69 -1.92 -3.88
CA LYS A 67 -4.90 -0.72 -3.53
C LYS A 67 -3.73 -0.96 -2.58
N ARG A 68 -3.59 -2.18 -2.03
CA ARG A 68 -2.48 -2.65 -1.16
C ARG A 68 -2.35 -2.00 0.22
N TYR A 69 -3.05 -0.90 0.49
CA TYR A 69 -2.99 -0.18 1.77
C TYR A 69 -4.33 -0.17 2.50
N ASN A 70 -4.29 0.10 3.80
CA ASN A 70 -5.49 0.36 4.60
C ASN A 70 -6.01 1.80 4.39
N ARG A 71 -7.26 2.01 4.81
CA ARG A 71 -7.98 3.28 4.63
C ARG A 71 -7.24 4.46 5.26
N GLU A 72 -6.69 4.28 6.46
CA GLU A 72 -5.98 5.34 7.19
C GLU A 72 -4.70 5.79 6.49
N THR A 73 -4.04 4.89 5.76
CA THR A 73 -2.85 5.21 4.96
C THR A 73 -3.23 5.94 3.66
N HIS A 74 -4.35 5.56 3.04
CA HIS A 74 -4.91 6.27 1.87
C HIS A 74 -5.37 7.70 2.18
N GLU A 75 -5.76 7.98 3.42
CA GLU A 75 -6.16 9.32 3.85
C GLU A 75 -5.01 10.35 3.86
N ILE A 76 -3.76 9.88 3.81
CA ILE A 76 -2.59 10.75 3.69
C ILE A 76 -2.37 11.07 2.22
N LYS A 77 -2.47 12.36 1.91
CA LYS A 77 -2.33 12.88 0.55
C LYS A 77 -1.14 13.82 0.47
N TYR A 78 -0.31 13.61 -0.54
CA TYR A 78 0.72 14.54 -0.98
C TYR A 78 0.25 15.19 -2.29
N LYS A 79 0.17 16.52 -2.32
CA LYS A 79 -0.38 17.27 -3.48
C LYS A 79 -1.73 16.73 -3.98
N GLY A 80 -2.61 16.36 -3.06
CA GLY A 80 -3.95 15.84 -3.37
C GLY A 80 -4.02 14.35 -3.75
N LYS A 81 -2.87 13.66 -3.90
CA LYS A 81 -2.79 12.24 -4.26
C LYS A 81 -2.29 11.39 -3.09
N SER A 82 -2.89 10.22 -2.90
CA SER A 82 -2.45 9.18 -1.99
C SER A 82 -1.25 8.42 -2.54
N ILE A 83 -0.57 7.64 -1.70
CA ILE A 83 0.62 6.88 -2.12
C ILE A 83 0.30 5.88 -3.24
N HIS A 84 -0.86 5.24 -3.20
CA HIS A 84 -1.29 4.32 -4.25
C HIS A 84 -1.48 5.05 -5.58
N GLU A 85 -2.15 6.21 -5.58
CA GLU A 85 -2.34 7.01 -6.79
C GLU A 85 -1.02 7.54 -7.34
N VAL A 86 0.00 7.78 -6.51
CA VAL A 86 1.35 8.15 -6.96
C VAL A 86 2.07 6.95 -7.59
N LEU A 87 1.87 5.75 -7.05
CA LEU A 87 2.45 4.52 -7.59
C LEU A 87 1.78 4.07 -8.91
N GLU A 88 0.53 4.46 -9.17
CA GLU A 88 -0.20 4.17 -10.41
C GLU A 88 0.07 5.17 -11.56
N MET A 89 0.92 6.18 -11.35
CA MET A 89 1.19 7.19 -12.39
C MET A 89 2.14 6.73 -13.52
N THR A 90 2.49 5.44 -13.55
CA THR A 90 3.28 4.78 -14.61
C THR A 90 2.41 3.81 -15.37
#